data_AF-A0A292SCF8-F1
#
_entry.id   AF-A0A292SCF8-F1
#
_cell.length_a   1.000
_cell.length_b   1.000
_cell.length_c   1.000
_cell.angle_alpha   90.00
_cell.angle_beta   90.00
_cell.angle_gamma   90.00
#
_symmetry.space_group_name_H-M   'P 1'
#
loop_
_entity.id
_entity.type
_entity.pdbx_description
1 polymer ?
#
loop_
_entity_poly.entity_id
_entity_poly.type
_entity_poly.pdbx_seq_one_letter_code
_entity_poly.pdbx_strand_id
1 'polypeptide(L)'
;MYQIKNRIYPAFDKTQKSGICNFLRALVKQNLDLSCSEILEKFLEDQKYYLELNASRFPFLENVIDDSDFLKDTEDYIKECIKYYEYKEKQRPIIEANKEFERKKRKFLQEVKMSKEEPTKKQLYYYDRLCKKYSIEKKDVKELSKLDLRNEIERILDEHS
;
A
#
# COMPACT_ATOMS: atom_id res chain seq x y z
N MET A 1 5.19 -18.57 0.40
CA MET A 1 4.13 -18.25 1.41
C MET A 1 2.86 -19.13 1.36
N TYR A 2 2.09 -19.28 0.27
CA TYR A 2 0.85 -20.09 0.32
C TYR A 2 1.09 -21.61 0.45
N GLN A 3 2.14 -22.14 -0.18
CA GLN A 3 2.43 -23.57 -0.14
C GLN A 3 3.01 -24.04 1.21
N ILE A 4 3.82 -23.21 1.88
CA ILE A 4 4.41 -23.58 3.18
C ILE A 4 3.35 -23.72 4.27
N LYS A 5 2.27 -22.92 4.21
CA LYS A 5 1.14 -23.04 5.12
C LYS A 5 0.44 -24.40 5.03
N ASN A 6 0.63 -25.20 3.99
CA ASN A 6 0.06 -26.55 3.94
C ASN A 6 0.95 -27.60 4.61
N ARG A 7 2.20 -27.27 4.93
CA ARG A 7 3.21 -28.22 5.43
C ARG A 7 3.55 -28.05 6.92
N ILE A 8 3.49 -26.82 7.41
CA ILE A 8 3.82 -26.49 8.81
C ILE A 8 2.64 -26.75 9.76
N TYR A 9 2.93 -27.02 11.03
CA TYR A 9 2.00 -27.22 12.14
C TYR A 9 0.89 -28.23 11.81
N PRO A 10 1.23 -29.49 11.50
CA PRO A 10 0.24 -30.50 11.10
C PRO A 10 -0.77 -30.83 12.21
N ALA A 11 -0.36 -30.69 13.48
CA ALA A 11 -1.20 -30.95 14.63
C ALA A 11 -2.14 -29.78 15.01
N PHE A 12 -1.94 -28.59 14.43
CA PHE A 12 -2.72 -27.41 14.79
C PHE A 12 -4.01 -27.33 13.99
N ASP A 13 -5.07 -26.88 14.65
CA ASP A 13 -6.30 -26.55 13.96
C ASP A 13 -6.12 -25.31 13.06
N LYS A 14 -7.09 -25.10 12.16
CA LYS A 14 -7.05 -24.00 11.19
C LYS A 14 -6.95 -22.62 11.84
N THR A 15 -7.59 -22.42 13.00
CA THR A 15 -7.63 -21.15 13.73
C THR A 15 -6.30 -20.89 14.43
N GLN A 16 -5.77 -21.87 15.16
CA GLN A 16 -4.47 -21.83 15.80
C GLN A 16 -3.37 -21.50 14.79
N LYS A 17 -3.34 -22.27 13.70
CA LYS A 17 -2.38 -22.11 12.61
C LYS A 17 -2.47 -20.75 11.94
N SER A 18 -3.69 -20.27 11.65
CA SER A 18 -3.87 -18.92 11.09
C SER A 18 -3.43 -17.83 12.06
N GLY A 19 -3.69 -17.99 13.36
CA GLY A 19 -3.32 -17.03 14.39
C GLY A 19 -1.80 -16.84 14.47
N ILE A 20 -1.07 -17.94 14.61
CA ILE A 20 0.40 -17.94 14.66
C ILE A 20 0.99 -17.42 13.37
N CYS A 21 0.53 -17.90 12.21
CA CYS A 21 1.04 -17.42 10.93
C CYS A 21 0.86 -15.90 10.75
N ASN A 22 -0.29 -15.36 11.17
CA ASN A 22 -0.55 -13.92 11.07
C ASN A 22 0.33 -13.12 12.04
N PHE A 23 0.54 -13.64 13.24
CA PHE A 23 1.44 -13.04 14.23
C PHE A 23 2.89 -13.02 13.74
N LEU A 24 3.43 -14.18 13.36
CA LEU A 24 4.81 -14.31 12.85
C LEU A 24 5.04 -13.42 11.62
N ARG A 25 4.06 -13.34 10.72
CA ARG A 25 4.17 -12.44 9.56
C ARG A 25 4.27 -10.97 9.95
N ALA A 26 3.51 -10.54 10.96
CA ALA A 26 3.57 -9.18 11.48
C ALA A 26 4.90 -8.92 12.20
N LEU A 27 5.36 -9.89 13.00
CA LEU A 27 6.65 -9.83 13.70
C LEU A 27 7.81 -9.69 12.72
N VAL A 28 7.86 -10.55 11.69
CA VAL A 28 8.90 -10.47 10.64
C VAL A 28 8.87 -9.13 9.93
N LYS A 29 7.68 -8.61 9.60
CA LYS A 29 7.54 -7.31 8.94
C LYS A 29 8.12 -6.16 9.77
N GLN A 30 8.02 -6.24 11.10
CA GLN A 30 8.52 -5.22 12.02
C GLN A 30 10.03 -5.32 12.27
N ASN A 31 10.65 -6.46 11.97
CA ASN A 31 12.03 -6.78 12.29
C ASN A 31 12.76 -7.35 11.06
N LEU A 32 12.59 -6.72 9.89
CA LEU A 32 13.18 -7.21 8.62
C LEU A 32 14.72 -7.10 8.57
N ASP A 33 15.28 -6.31 9.47
CA ASP A 33 16.71 -6.12 9.69
C ASP A 33 17.34 -7.23 10.54
N LEU A 34 16.53 -8.01 11.26
CA LEU A 34 17.00 -9.13 12.07
C LEU A 34 17.10 -10.42 11.24
N SER A 35 18.01 -11.30 11.66
CA SER A 35 18.12 -12.65 11.13
C SER A 35 16.95 -13.53 11.53
N CYS A 36 16.76 -14.63 10.81
CA CYS A 36 15.72 -15.62 11.13
C CYS A 36 15.81 -16.13 12.57
N SER A 37 17.04 -16.37 13.06
CA SER A 37 17.27 -16.87 14.42
C SER A 37 16.89 -15.85 15.47
N GLU A 38 17.25 -14.58 15.29
CA GLU A 38 16.89 -13.50 16.22
C GLU A 38 15.38 -13.29 16.29
N ILE A 39 14.68 -13.36 15.15
CA ILE A 39 13.22 -13.25 15.12
C ILE A 39 12.57 -14.45 15.82
N LEU A 40 13.11 -15.66 15.63
CA LEU A 40 12.62 -16.87 16.29
C LEU A 40 12.84 -16.78 17.81
N GLU A 41 14.01 -16.39 18.26
CA GLU A 41 14.33 -16.20 19.68
C GLU A 41 13.38 -15.18 20.31
N LYS A 42 13.22 -14.02 19.69
CA LYS A 42 12.28 -12.99 20.14
C LYS A 42 10.84 -13.50 20.23
N PHE A 43 10.40 -14.31 19.26
CA PHE A 43 9.09 -14.94 19.31
C PHE A 43 8.96 -15.87 20.51
N LEU A 44 9.95 -16.73 20.76
CA LEU A 44 9.93 -17.70 21.84
C LEU A 44 10.00 -17.03 23.21
N GLU A 45 10.85 -16.02 23.40
CA GLU A 45 10.95 -15.24 24.63
C GLU A 45 9.61 -14.60 24.98
N ASP A 46 9.00 -13.89 24.02
CA ASP A 46 7.69 -13.27 24.21
C ASP A 46 6.64 -14.32 24.58
N GLN A 47 6.56 -15.44 23.83
CA GLN A 47 5.54 -16.45 24.08
C GLN A 47 5.73 -17.16 25.42
N LYS A 48 6.96 -17.52 25.80
CA LYS A 48 7.26 -18.15 27.09
C LYS A 48 6.90 -17.22 28.25
N TYR A 49 7.28 -15.96 28.17
CA TYR A 49 6.92 -14.94 29.17
C TYR A 49 5.41 -14.83 29.35
N TYR A 50 4.63 -14.70 28.27
CA TYR A 50 3.18 -14.58 28.39
C TYR A 50 2.49 -15.89 28.81
N LEU A 51 3.08 -17.05 28.50
CA LEU A 51 2.59 -18.35 28.97
C LEU A 51 2.75 -18.47 30.49
N GLU A 52 3.92 -18.12 31.03
CA GLU A 52 4.18 -18.11 32.49
C GLU A 52 3.20 -17.19 33.24
N LEU A 53 2.84 -16.06 32.64
CA LEU A 53 1.86 -15.12 33.20
C LEU A 53 0.40 -15.54 33.00
N ASN A 54 0.12 -16.70 32.37
CA ASN A 54 -1.22 -17.13 31.98
C ASN A 54 -2.00 -16.07 31.15
N ALA A 55 -1.28 -15.25 30.39
CA ALA A 55 -1.82 -14.15 29.59
C ALA A 55 -1.50 -14.30 28.09
N SER A 56 -1.01 -15.47 27.68
CA SER A 56 -0.64 -15.75 26.30
C SER A 56 -1.85 -15.71 25.37
N ARG A 57 -1.65 -15.09 24.21
CA ARG A 57 -2.59 -15.15 23.09
C ARG A 57 -2.66 -16.54 22.47
N PHE A 58 -1.64 -17.36 22.71
CA PHE A 58 -1.55 -18.73 22.21
C PHE A 58 -1.35 -19.73 23.37
N PRO A 59 -2.34 -19.91 24.27
CA PRO A 59 -2.21 -20.82 25.41
C PRO A 59 -1.86 -22.26 25.00
N PHE A 60 -2.33 -22.69 23.84
CA PHE A 60 -2.07 -24.02 23.29
C PHE A 60 -0.58 -24.29 22.97
N LEU A 61 0.27 -23.26 23.00
CA LEU A 61 1.72 -23.42 22.81
C LEU A 61 2.44 -24.00 24.03
N GLU A 62 1.83 -23.98 25.22
CA GLU A 62 2.48 -24.41 26.48
C GLU A 62 3.18 -25.77 26.36
N ASN A 63 2.55 -26.73 25.70
CA ASN A 63 3.06 -28.10 25.59
C ASN A 63 3.92 -28.35 24.34
N VAL A 64 4.03 -27.38 23.43
CA VAL A 64 4.68 -27.56 22.11
C VAL A 64 5.73 -26.50 21.81
N ILE A 65 5.87 -25.46 22.65
CA ILE A 65 6.78 -24.33 22.39
C ILE A 65 8.25 -24.73 22.32
N ASP A 66 8.62 -25.80 23.03
CA ASP A 66 9.97 -26.38 23.05
C ASP A 66 10.10 -27.63 22.16
N ASP A 67 9.03 -28.00 21.44
CA ASP A 67 9.03 -29.16 20.54
C ASP A 67 9.87 -28.88 19.29
N SER A 68 10.72 -29.83 18.90
CA SER A 68 11.63 -29.66 17.76
C SER A 68 10.91 -29.48 16.43
N ASP A 69 9.77 -30.15 16.23
CA ASP A 69 8.98 -30.04 15.00
C ASP A 69 8.31 -28.66 14.95
N PHE A 70 7.78 -28.18 16.08
CA PHE A 70 7.23 -26.82 16.17
C PHE A 70 8.28 -25.75 15.88
N LEU A 71 9.48 -25.86 16.47
CA LEU A 71 10.56 -24.91 16.27
C LEU A 71 11.00 -24.87 14.80
N LYS A 72 11.16 -26.04 14.17
CA LYS A 72 11.52 -26.15 12.76
C LYS A 72 10.46 -25.56 11.84
N ASP A 73 9.19 -25.87 12.09
CA ASP A 73 8.07 -25.30 11.33
C ASP A 73 7.99 -23.78 11.45
N THR A 74 8.26 -23.26 12.66
CA THR A 74 8.31 -21.82 12.94
C THR A 74 9.45 -21.15 12.20
N GLU A 75 10.65 -21.73 12.26
CA GLU A 75 11.83 -21.24 11.56
C GLU A 75 11.61 -21.21 10.04
N ASP A 76 11.12 -22.30 9.46
CA ASP A 76 10.83 -22.39 8.03
C ASP A 76 9.78 -21.35 7.60
N TYR A 77 8.77 -21.11 8.43
CA TYR A 77 7.77 -20.08 8.16
C TYR A 77 8.35 -18.66 8.24
N ILE A 78 9.23 -18.37 9.19
CA ILE A 78 9.94 -17.10 9.31
C ILE A 78 10.79 -16.85 8.07
N LYS A 79 11.60 -17.83 7.63
CA LYS A 79 12.41 -17.74 6.40
C LYS A 79 11.56 -17.40 5.18
N GLU A 80 10.41 -18.06 5.03
CA GLU A 80 9.49 -17.77 3.93
C GLU A 80 8.86 -16.37 4.04
N CYS A 81 8.63 -15.86 5.25
CA CYS A 81 8.16 -14.49 5.45
C CYS A 81 9.22 -13.45 5.07
N ILE A 82 10.49 -13.67 5.46
CA ILE A 82 11.61 -12.78 5.10
C ILE A 82 11.74 -12.71 3.57
N LYS A 83 11.84 -13.86 2.89
CA LYS A 83 11.91 -13.94 1.42
C LYS A 83 10.73 -13.22 0.75
N TYR A 84 9.52 -13.35 1.31
CA TYR A 84 8.34 -12.68 0.79
C TYR A 84 8.47 -11.15 0.84
N TYR A 85 8.97 -10.59 1.95
CA TYR A 85 9.15 -9.14 2.09
C TYR A 85 10.33 -8.61 1.25
N GLU A 86 11.44 -9.33 1.20
CA GLU A 86 12.57 -8.99 0.32
C GLU A 86 12.14 -8.94 -1.16
N TYR A 87 11.38 -9.94 -1.61
CA TYR A 87 10.85 -9.97 -2.96
C TYR A 87 9.92 -8.79 -3.22
N LYS A 88 9.07 -8.45 -2.25
CA LYS A 88 8.14 -7.33 -2.36
C LYS A 88 8.87 -5.99 -2.46
N GLU A 89 9.92 -5.78 -1.67
CA GLU A 89 10.74 -4.57 -1.77
C GLU A 89 11.49 -4.50 -3.10
N LYS A 90 12.02 -5.62 -3.61
CA LYS A 90 12.61 -5.67 -4.96
C LYS A 90 11.62 -5.31 -6.07
N GLN A 91 10.35 -5.66 -5.92
CA GLN A 91 9.30 -5.29 -6.88
C GLN A 91 8.78 -3.86 -6.73
N ARG A 92 9.05 -3.21 -5.60
CA ARG A 92 8.51 -1.89 -5.28
C ARG A 92 8.76 -0.84 -6.36
N PRO A 93 9.96 -0.71 -6.97
CA PRO A 93 10.21 0.26 -8.04
C PRO A 93 9.31 0.03 -9.26
N ILE A 94 9.11 -1.23 -9.66
CA ILE A 94 8.26 -1.59 -10.79
C ILE A 94 6.79 -1.25 -10.49
N ILE A 95 6.33 -1.54 -9.26
CA ILE A 95 4.97 -1.24 -8.83
C ILE A 95 4.74 0.28 -8.80
N GLU A 96 5.71 1.05 -8.31
CA GLU A 96 5.64 2.52 -8.25
C GLU A 96 5.63 3.13 -9.65
N ALA A 97 6.50 2.67 -10.56
CA ALA A 97 6.52 3.10 -11.95
C ALA A 97 5.19 2.82 -12.67
N ASN A 98 4.62 1.63 -12.47
CA ASN A 98 3.32 1.26 -13.04
C ASN A 98 2.18 2.13 -12.49
N LYS A 99 2.18 2.44 -11.19
CA LYS A 99 1.19 3.34 -10.59
C LYS A 99 1.29 4.74 -11.15
N GLU A 100 2.51 5.25 -11.37
CA GLU A 100 2.74 6.56 -11.96
C GLU A 100 2.29 6.59 -13.42
N PHE A 101 2.63 5.56 -14.20
CA PHE A 101 2.18 5.42 -15.58
C PHE A 101 0.65 5.41 -15.69
N GLU A 102 -0.04 4.61 -14.89
CA GLU A 102 -1.51 4.56 -14.88
C GLU A 102 -2.14 5.87 -14.37
N ARG A 103 -1.45 6.63 -13.50
CA ARG A 103 -1.89 7.98 -13.12
C ARG A 103 -1.75 8.95 -14.30
N LYS A 104 -0.62 8.95 -15.01
CA LYS A 104 -0.37 9.79 -16.19
C LYS A 104 -1.38 9.47 -17.30
N LYS A 105 -1.59 8.18 -17.58
CA LYS A 105 -2.57 7.70 -18.57
C LYS A 105 -3.98 8.18 -18.24
N ARG A 106 -4.42 8.09 -16.98
CA ARG A 106 -5.76 8.59 -16.57
C ARG A 106 -5.90 10.10 -16.75
N LYS A 107 -4.87 10.88 -16.38
CA LYS A 107 -4.86 12.34 -16.61
C LYS A 107 -4.94 12.67 -18.10
N PHE A 108 -4.12 12.01 -18.91
CA PHE A 108 -4.12 12.18 -20.36
C PHE A 108 -5.48 11.86 -20.98
N LEU A 109 -6.11 10.73 -20.61
CA LEU A 109 -7.44 10.38 -21.11
C LEU A 109 -8.52 11.39 -20.68
N GLN A 110 -8.39 11.97 -19.48
CA GLN A 110 -9.27 13.04 -19.02
C GLN A 110 -9.08 14.31 -19.85
N GLU A 111 -7.84 14.69 -20.15
CA GLU A 111 -7.51 15.83 -21.01
C GLU A 111 -8.03 15.65 -22.42
N VAL A 112 -7.82 14.48 -23.03
CA VAL A 112 -8.38 14.12 -24.35
C VAL A 112 -9.91 14.17 -24.36
N LYS A 113 -10.56 13.83 -23.24
CA LYS A 113 -12.01 13.97 -23.13
C LYS A 113 -12.41 15.44 -23.09
N MET A 114 -11.76 16.25 -22.26
CA MET A 114 -12.06 17.68 -22.13
C MET A 114 -11.74 18.47 -23.41
N SER A 115 -10.74 18.08 -24.18
CA SER A 115 -10.41 18.76 -25.44
C SER A 115 -11.50 18.60 -26.52
N LYS A 116 -12.41 17.63 -26.35
CA LYS A 116 -13.55 17.39 -27.23
C LYS A 116 -14.87 17.94 -26.68
N GLU A 117 -14.89 18.42 -25.44
CA GLU A 117 -16.09 18.95 -24.79
C GLU A 117 -16.13 20.47 -24.89
N GLU A 118 -17.32 21.04 -25.01
CA GLU A 118 -17.50 22.50 -24.91
C GLU A 118 -17.27 22.99 -23.47
N PRO A 119 -16.83 24.24 -23.27
CA PRO A 119 -16.62 24.80 -21.95
C PRO A 119 -17.92 24.87 -21.14
N THR A 120 -17.83 24.52 -19.86
CA THR A 120 -19.01 24.54 -18.99
C THR A 120 -19.42 25.97 -18.64
N LYS A 121 -20.72 26.18 -18.38
CA LYS A 121 -21.26 27.47 -17.91
C LYS A 121 -20.51 28.05 -16.71
N LYS A 122 -20.05 27.18 -15.78
CA LYS A 122 -19.27 27.58 -14.61
C LYS A 122 -17.88 28.09 -14.99
N GLN A 123 -17.19 27.43 -15.92
CA GLN A 123 -15.88 27.89 -16.41
C GLN A 123 -16.00 29.23 -17.13
N LEU A 124 -17.00 29.38 -18.00
CA LEU A 124 -17.27 30.64 -18.71
C LEU A 124 -17.55 31.79 -17.74
N TYR A 125 -18.40 31.56 -16.74
CA TYR A 125 -18.68 32.54 -15.69
C TYR A 125 -17.43 32.92 -14.89
N TYR A 126 -16.62 31.93 -14.51
CA TYR A 126 -15.40 32.17 -13.75
C TYR A 126 -14.36 32.95 -14.57
N TYR A 127 -14.14 32.56 -15.82
CA TYR A 127 -13.28 33.27 -16.77
C TYR A 127 -13.72 34.73 -16.96
N ASP A 128 -15.02 34.99 -17.19
CA ASP A 128 -15.55 36.35 -17.31
C ASP A 128 -15.23 37.22 -16.08
N ARG A 129 -15.35 36.64 -14.88
CA ARG A 129 -15.00 37.35 -13.63
C ARG A 129 -13.51 37.63 -13.53
N LEU A 130 -12.64 36.71 -13.94
CA LEU A 130 -11.20 36.92 -13.94
C LEU A 130 -10.79 38.01 -14.94
N CYS A 131 -11.32 37.96 -16.16
CA CYS A 131 -11.06 39.00 -17.18
C CYS A 131 -11.48 40.38 -16.69
N LYS A 132 -12.65 40.51 -16.04
CA LYS A 132 -13.09 41.79 -15.45
C LYS A 132 -12.20 42.25 -14.30
N LYS A 133 -11.76 41.34 -13.43
CA LYS A 133 -10.96 41.66 -12.25
C LYS A 133 -9.57 42.19 -12.64
N TYR A 134 -8.94 41.57 -13.63
CA TYR A 134 -7.58 41.88 -14.06
C TYR A 134 -7.53 42.73 -15.34
N SER A 135 -8.68 43.22 -15.82
CA SER A 135 -8.81 44.01 -17.06
C SER A 135 -8.18 43.34 -18.29
N ILE A 136 -8.37 42.02 -18.41
CA ILE A 136 -7.85 41.21 -19.52
C ILE A 136 -8.87 41.20 -20.67
N GLU A 137 -8.39 41.37 -21.90
CA GLU A 137 -9.20 41.26 -23.09
C GLU A 137 -9.75 39.83 -23.27
N LYS A 138 -11.04 39.71 -23.53
CA LYS A 138 -11.70 38.40 -23.67
C LYS A 138 -11.39 37.78 -25.01
N LYS A 139 -10.91 36.54 -24.99
CA LYS A 139 -10.80 35.71 -26.20
C LYS A 139 -12.18 35.19 -26.64
N ASP A 140 -12.31 34.84 -27.92
CA ASP A 140 -13.51 34.16 -28.39
C ASP A 140 -13.58 32.77 -27.78
N VAL A 141 -14.58 32.57 -26.92
CA VAL A 141 -14.82 31.34 -26.17
C VAL A 141 -15.58 30.29 -26.97
N LYS A 142 -16.11 30.62 -28.16
CA LYS A 142 -16.88 29.70 -29.00
C LYS A 142 -16.02 28.62 -29.66
N GLU A 143 -14.74 28.91 -29.90
CA GLU A 143 -13.80 27.99 -30.51
C GLU A 143 -12.94 27.23 -29.48
N LEU A 144 -13.05 27.58 -28.20
CA LEU A 144 -12.27 26.95 -27.14
C LEU A 144 -12.91 25.65 -26.66
N SER A 145 -12.11 24.61 -26.49
CA SER A 145 -12.55 23.43 -25.77
C SER A 145 -12.59 23.70 -24.26
N LYS A 146 -13.24 22.80 -23.54
CA LYS A 146 -13.26 22.78 -22.07
C LYS A 146 -11.85 22.71 -21.47
N LEU A 147 -10.92 22.04 -22.16
CA LEU A 147 -9.51 21.99 -21.75
C LEU A 147 -8.83 23.34 -21.97
N ASP A 148 -9.03 23.96 -23.14
CA ASP A 148 -8.39 25.23 -23.47
C ASP A 148 -8.83 26.34 -22.52
N LEU A 149 -10.13 26.44 -22.23
CA LEU A 149 -10.63 27.43 -21.26
C LEU A 149 -10.11 27.16 -19.85
N ARG A 150 -9.94 25.89 -19.45
CA ARG A 150 -9.34 25.56 -18.15
C ARG A 150 -7.89 26.02 -18.08
N ASN A 151 -7.09 25.73 -19.10
CA ASN A 151 -5.67 26.10 -19.16
C ASN A 151 -5.51 27.63 -19.17
N GLU A 152 -6.39 28.35 -19.87
CA GLU A 152 -6.42 29.80 -19.87
C GLU A 152 -6.74 30.39 -18.49
N ILE A 153 -7.73 29.82 -17.79
CA ILE A 153 -8.06 30.20 -16.42
C ILE A 153 -6.86 29.95 -15.49
N GLU A 154 -6.22 28.79 -15.58
CA GLU A 154 -5.04 28.45 -14.77
C GLU A 154 -3.90 29.43 -15.04
N ARG A 155 -3.61 29.76 -16.32
CA ARG A 155 -2.60 30.75 -16.69
C ARG A 155 -2.86 32.13 -16.07
N ILE A 156 -4.10 32.62 -16.15
CA ILE A 156 -4.48 33.92 -15.55
C ILE A 156 -4.29 33.90 -14.03
N LEU A 157 -4.59 32.79 -13.38
CA LEU A 157 -4.39 32.66 -11.93
C LEU A 157 -2.90 32.64 -11.57
N ASP A 158 -2.07 31.93 -12.33
CA ASP A 158 -0.63 31.86 -12.09
C ASP A 158 0.07 33.20 -12.34
N GLU A 159 -0.34 33.95 -13.37
CA GLU A 159 0.20 35.29 -13.69
C GLU A 159 -0.16 36.36 -12.64
N HIS A 160 -1.23 36.14 -11.86
CA HIS A 160 -1.77 37.10 -10.91
C HIS A 160 -1.88 36.56 -9.46
N SER A 161 -1.14 35.49 -9.15
CA SER A 161 -0.96 34.95 -7.79
C SER A 161 0.19 35.62 -7.04
#